data_AF-A0A7Y0HVX4-F1
#
_entry.id   AF-A0A7Y0HVX4-F1
#
_cell.length_a   1.000
_cell.length_b   1.000
_cell.length_c   1.000
_cell.angle_alpha   90.00
_cell.angle_beta   90.00
_cell.angle_gamma   90.00
#
_symmetry.space_group_name_H-M   'P 1'
#
loop_
_entity.id
_entity.type
_entity.pdbx_description
1 polymer ?
#
loop_
_entity_poly.entity_id
_entity_poly.type
_entity_poly.pdbx_seq_one_letter_code
_entity_poly.pdbx_strand_id
1 'polypeptide(L)'
;MTKVKLNLEGFRQVRRAAAPAVTAQAESIATRANGMVSTKGASYQALPAVSTPEGCVALATTGHGTAASVKAMVDNARHNTLAKAVG
;
A
#
# COMPACT_ATOMS: atom_id res chain seq x y z
N MET A 1 31.93 12.97 -13.26
CA MET A 1 30.50 12.89 -12.86
C MET A 1 29.72 12.22 -13.97
N THR A 2 29.30 10.97 -13.77
CA THR A 2 28.51 10.19 -14.73
C THR A 2 27.08 10.72 -14.75
N LYS A 3 26.62 11.26 -15.90
CA LYS A 3 25.23 11.70 -16.08
C LYS A 3 24.30 10.49 -16.03
N VAL A 4 23.65 10.27 -14.88
CA VAL A 4 22.58 9.28 -14.76
C VAL A 4 21.35 9.83 -15.50
N LYS A 5 21.04 9.25 -16.67
CA LYS A 5 19.78 9.53 -17.35
C LYS A 5 18.65 8.86 -16.58
N LEU A 6 17.96 9.61 -15.72
CA LEU A 6 16.80 9.16 -14.94
C LEU A 6 15.66 8.59 -15.79
N ASN A 7 15.60 8.95 -17.08
CA ASN A 7 14.55 8.55 -18.01
C ASN A 7 14.99 7.45 -19.00
N LEU A 8 15.97 6.63 -18.65
CA LEU A 8 16.41 5.48 -19.46
C LEU A 8 15.52 4.27 -19.19
N GLU A 9 15.19 3.50 -20.22
CA GLU A 9 14.32 2.31 -20.10
C GLU A 9 14.85 1.29 -19.07
N GLY A 10 16.16 1.05 -19.05
CA GLY A 10 16.80 0.16 -18.07
C GLY A 10 16.59 0.61 -16.61
N PHE A 11 16.53 1.92 -16.35
CA PHE A 11 16.26 2.43 -14.99
C PHE A 11 14.80 2.19 -14.57
N ARG A 12 13.85 2.28 -15.52
CA ARG A 12 12.44 1.94 -15.29
C ARG A 12 12.26 0.45 -15.02
N GLN A 13 12.99 -0.42 -15.72
CA GLN A 13 12.99 -1.87 -15.45
C GLN A 13 13.50 -2.18 -14.05
N VAL A 14 14.59 -1.54 -13.60
CA VAL A 14 15.09 -1.67 -12.22
C VAL A 14 14.05 -1.22 -11.19
N ARG A 15 13.34 -0.11 -11.42
CA ARG A 15 12.26 0.35 -10.52
C ARG A 15 11.06 -0.60 -10.49
N ARG A 16 10.74 -1.26 -11.61
CA ARG A 16 9.69 -2.30 -11.67
C ARG A 16 10.09 -3.58 -10.94
N ALA A 17 11.38 -3.94 -10.95
CA ALA A 17 11.90 -5.08 -10.20
C ALA A 17 11.72 -4.97 -8.68
N ALA A 18 11.41 -3.76 -8.16
CA ALA A 18 11.09 -3.54 -6.75
C ALA A 18 9.69 -4.05 -6.34
N ALA A 19 8.87 -4.57 -7.27
CA ALA A 19 7.50 -5.02 -7.00
C ALA A 19 7.34 -5.95 -5.78
N PRO A 20 8.24 -6.93 -5.50
CA PRO A 20 8.15 -7.75 -4.31
C PRO A 20 8.30 -6.95 -3.01
N ALA A 21 9.27 -6.02 -2.96
CA ALA A 21 9.51 -5.19 -1.79
C ALA A 21 8.36 -4.19 -1.56
N VAL A 22 7.82 -3.61 -2.63
CA VAL A 22 6.68 -2.68 -2.56
C VAL A 22 5.41 -3.41 -2.10
N THR A 23 5.19 -4.65 -2.55
CA THR A 23 4.09 -5.50 -2.08
C THR A 23 4.23 -5.82 -0.59
N ALA A 24 5.41 -6.28 -0.16
CA ALA A 24 5.68 -6.59 1.25
C ALA A 24 5.46 -5.37 2.16
N GLN A 25 5.79 -4.16 1.68
CA GLN A 25 5.54 -2.94 2.43
C GLN A 25 4.03 -2.65 2.58
N ALA A 26 3.23 -2.82 1.52
CA ALA A 26 1.79 -2.65 1.59
C ALA A 26 1.13 -3.67 2.54
N GLU A 27 1.56 -4.93 2.49
CA GLU A 27 1.15 -5.98 3.44
C GLU A 27 1.51 -5.62 4.88
N SER A 28 2.73 -5.13 5.10
CA SER A 28 3.19 -4.69 6.42
C SER A 28 2.34 -3.54 6.98
N ILE A 29 1.98 -2.55 6.14
CA ILE A 29 1.08 -1.45 6.52
C ILE A 29 -0.30 -1.98 6.86
N ALA A 30 -0.88 -2.86 6.04
CA ALA A 30 -2.20 -3.45 6.30
C ALA A 30 -2.21 -4.28 7.60
N THR A 31 -1.15 -5.06 7.86
CA THR A 31 -0.99 -5.80 9.12
C THR A 31 -0.93 -4.88 10.32
N ARG A 32 -0.15 -3.78 10.26
CA ARG A 32 -0.12 -2.78 11.33
C ARG A 32 -1.49 -2.14 11.54
N ALA A 33 -2.18 -1.74 10.47
CA ALA A 33 -3.51 -1.15 10.55
C ALA A 33 -4.52 -2.11 11.20
N ASN A 34 -4.48 -3.40 10.84
CA ASN A 34 -5.32 -4.43 11.47
C ASN A 34 -5.01 -4.64 12.96
N GLY A 35 -3.76 -4.49 13.37
CA GLY A 35 -3.37 -4.52 14.80
C GLY A 35 -3.82 -3.29 15.61
N MET A 36 -4.19 -2.20 14.93
CA MET A 36 -4.62 -0.93 15.54
C MET A 36 -6.13 -0.69 15.45
N VAL A 37 -6.88 -1.61 14.85
CA VAL A 37 -8.31 -1.43 14.56
C VAL A 37 -9.10 -1.28 15.86
N SER A 38 -9.99 -0.29 15.89
CA SER A 38 -10.87 -0.04 17.05
C SER A 38 -12.33 -0.42 16.77
N THR A 39 -12.70 -0.48 15.49
CA THR A 39 -14.06 -0.81 15.05
C THR A 39 -14.23 -2.32 14.84
N LYS A 40 -15.21 -2.93 15.53
CA LYS A 40 -15.46 -4.37 15.44
C LYS A 40 -15.80 -4.84 14.02
N GLY A 41 -14.96 -5.71 13.48
CA GLY A 41 -15.12 -6.30 12.15
C GLY A 41 -14.66 -5.39 11.00
N ALA A 42 -13.95 -4.31 11.30
CA ALA A 42 -13.15 -3.62 10.29
C ALA A 42 -11.92 -4.46 9.94
N SER A 43 -11.57 -4.49 8.66
CA SER A 43 -10.39 -5.20 8.15
C SER A 43 -9.76 -4.41 7.01
N TYR A 44 -8.47 -4.15 7.13
CA TYR A 44 -7.64 -3.52 6.11
C TYR A 44 -6.98 -4.59 5.24
N GLN A 45 -6.78 -4.27 3.97
CA GLN A 45 -6.28 -5.18 2.96
C GLN A 45 -5.11 -4.54 2.21
N ALA A 46 -4.19 -5.39 1.77
CA ALA A 46 -3.15 -4.99 0.83
C ALA A 46 -3.51 -5.50 -0.58
N LEU A 47 -3.27 -4.68 -1.59
CA LEU A 47 -3.32 -5.05 -2.99
C LEU A 47 -1.88 -5.13 -3.52
N PRO A 48 -1.54 -6.19 -4.29
CA PRO A 48 -0.19 -6.43 -4.76
C PRO A 48 0.29 -5.34 -5.72
N ALA A 49 1.60 -5.24 -5.90
CA ALA A 49 2.19 -4.25 -6.78
C ALA A 49 1.75 -4.43 -8.24
N VAL A 50 1.30 -3.33 -8.86
CA VAL A 50 1.02 -3.21 -10.29
C VAL A 50 2.10 -2.35 -10.93
N SER A 51 2.59 -2.77 -12.10
CA SER A 51 3.57 -1.99 -12.87
C SER A 51 2.95 -0.74 -13.48
N THR A 52 3.67 0.38 -13.42
CA THR A 52 3.31 1.65 -14.06
C THR A 52 4.43 2.09 -15.02
N PRO A 53 4.23 3.13 -15.85
CA PRO A 53 5.29 3.71 -16.65
C PRO A 53 6.50 4.19 -15.83
N GLU A 54 6.28 4.59 -14.58
CA GLU A 54 7.27 5.16 -13.68
C GLU A 54 7.94 4.12 -12.76
N GLY A 55 7.32 2.96 -12.55
CA GLY A 55 7.83 1.93 -11.65
C GLY A 55 6.77 0.89 -11.29
N CYS A 56 6.49 0.72 -10.01
CA CYS A 56 5.41 -0.13 -9.52
C CYS A 56 4.75 0.50 -8.28
N VAL A 57 3.48 0.17 -8.05
CA VAL A 57 2.66 0.69 -6.94
C VAL A 57 1.87 -0.46 -6.34
N ALA A 58 1.94 -0.63 -5.01
CA ALA A 58 1.05 -1.47 -4.21
C ALA A 58 0.20 -0.58 -3.29
N LEU A 59 -0.94 -1.08 -2.81
CA LEU A 59 -1.86 -0.30 -1.99
C LEU A 59 -2.16 -1.01 -0.67
N ALA A 60 -2.11 -0.27 0.44
CA ALA A 60 -2.81 -0.65 1.67
C ALA A 60 -4.11 0.16 1.73
N THR A 61 -5.24 -0.50 1.90
CA THR A 61 -6.56 0.10 1.71
C THR A 61 -7.58 -0.45 2.71
N THR A 62 -8.68 0.27 2.87
CA THR A 62 -9.89 -0.22 3.56
C THR A 62 -10.58 -1.35 2.78
N GLY A 63 -10.13 -1.66 1.56
CA GLY A 63 -10.76 -2.63 0.67
C GLY A 63 -12.01 -2.07 -0.02
N HIS A 64 -12.72 -2.92 -0.75
CA HIS A 64 -13.91 -2.54 -1.52
C HIS A 64 -14.98 -3.64 -1.48
N GLY A 65 -16.25 -3.24 -1.56
CA GLY A 65 -17.36 -4.15 -1.84
C GLY A 65 -17.78 -5.11 -0.72
N THR A 66 -17.24 -4.97 0.50
CA THR A 66 -17.61 -5.83 1.64
C THR A 66 -18.06 -5.02 2.85
N ALA A 67 -18.87 -5.62 3.73
CA ALA A 67 -19.24 -5.00 5.00
C ALA A 67 -18.03 -4.70 5.90
N ALA A 68 -16.99 -5.54 5.85
CA ALA A 68 -15.74 -5.31 6.56
C ALA A 68 -15.00 -4.07 6.01
N SER A 69 -15.05 -3.84 4.70
CA SER A 69 -14.46 -2.68 4.06
C SER A 69 -15.16 -1.38 4.44
N VAL A 70 -16.49 -1.38 4.49
CA VAL A 70 -17.26 -0.22 4.97
C VAL A 70 -16.90 0.10 6.43
N LYS A 71 -16.78 -0.92 7.27
CA LYS A 71 -16.34 -0.74 8.66
C LYS A 71 -14.90 -0.21 8.75
N ALA A 72 -13.99 -0.66 7.89
CA ALA A 72 -12.64 -0.13 7.81
C ALA A 72 -12.61 1.33 7.35
N MET A 73 -13.51 1.75 6.45
CA MET A 73 -13.67 3.17 6.09
C MET A 73 -14.11 4.01 7.29
N VAL A 74 -15.09 3.53 8.07
CA VAL A 74 -15.55 4.21 9.29
C VAL A 74 -14.44 4.27 10.35
N ASP A 75 -13.72 3.17 10.55
CA ASP A 75 -12.58 3.10 11.47
C ASP A 75 -11.49 4.10 11.07
N ASN A 76 -11.08 4.07 9.81
CA ASN A 76 -10.04 4.95 9.29
C ASN A 76 -10.44 6.42 9.39
N ALA A 77 -11.69 6.77 9.06
CA ALA A 77 -12.17 8.15 9.14
C ALA A 77 -12.19 8.70 10.56
N ARG A 78 -12.44 7.84 11.56
CA ARG A 78 -12.49 8.25 12.98
C ARG A 78 -11.13 8.25 13.67
N HIS A 79 -10.25 7.35 13.25
CA HIS A 79 -9.03 7.06 13.99
C HIS A 79 -7.74 7.29 13.20
N ASN A 80 -7.83 7.63 11.91
CA ASN A 80 -6.69 7.79 11.01
C ASN A 80 -5.78 6.54 10.99
N THR A 81 -6.38 5.36 11.06
CA THR A 81 -5.67 4.09 11.27
C THR A 81 -4.63 3.81 10.20
N LEU A 82 -4.93 4.03 8.92
CA LEU A 82 -3.95 3.85 7.84
C LEU A 82 -2.79 4.84 7.93
N ALA A 83 -3.06 6.11 8.27
CA ALA A 83 -2.00 7.11 8.42
C ALA A 83 -1.03 6.73 9.54
N LYS A 84 -1.55 6.28 10.69
CA LYS A 84 -0.73 5.80 11.81
C LYS A 84 0.04 4.52 11.48
N ALA A 85 -0.50 3.68 10.60
CA ALA A 85 0.14 2.44 10.18
C ALA A 85 1.34 2.65 9.22
N VAL A 86 1.52 3.85 8.65
CA VAL A 86 2.67 4.16 7.79
C VAL A 86 3.97 4.24 8.60
N GLY A 87 3.91 4.74 9.85
CA GLY A 87 5.08 5.04 10.68
C GLY A 87 5.40 6.52 10.69
#